data_AF-A0A9N9H088-F1
#
_entry.id   AF-A0A9N9H088-F1
#
_cell.length_a   1.000
_cell.length_b   1.000
_cell.length_c   1.000
_cell.angle_alpha   90.00
_cell.angle_beta   90.00
_cell.angle_gamma   90.00
#
_symmetry.space_group_name_H-M   'P 1'
#
loop_
_entity.id
_entity.type
_entity.pdbx_description
1 polymer ?
#
loop_
_entity_poly.entity_id
_entity_poly.type
_entity_poly.pdbx_seq_one_letter_code
_entity_poly.pdbx_strand_id
1 'polypeptide(L)'
;MAQGPMQALAIQIAVLVQQLQGTPHIQVNVPETNRELSTISYQDFYGGDQDPIIWLEDIKKAFDANIVSDNRKISVIVPKLRRPAANWWVMRRIQHSVIDR
;
A
#
# COMPACT_ATOMS: atom_id res chain seq x y z
N MET A 1 3.17 -50.48 -10.35
CA MET A 1 3.49 -49.27 -11.14
C MET A 1 4.31 -48.35 -10.25
N ALA A 2 5.62 -48.25 -10.48
CA ALA A 2 6.52 -47.47 -9.63
C ALA A 2 6.23 -45.97 -9.82
N GLN A 3 5.85 -45.29 -8.75
CA GLN A 3 5.69 -43.83 -8.77
C GLN A 3 7.05 -43.20 -9.06
N GLY A 4 7.17 -42.52 -10.21
CA GLY A 4 8.43 -41.94 -10.65
C GLY A 4 8.89 -40.80 -9.71
N PRO A 5 10.20 -40.45 -9.73
CA PRO A 5 10.77 -39.42 -8.84
C PRO A 5 10.09 -38.05 -8.97
N MET A 6 9.49 -37.77 -10.13
CA MET A 6 8.71 -36.55 -10.40
C MET A 6 7.40 -36.49 -9.59
N GLN A 7 6.78 -37.64 -9.29
CA GLN A 7 5.56 -37.71 -8.48
C GLN A 7 5.89 -37.46 -7.01
N ALA A 8 7.03 -37.96 -6.54
CA ALA A 8 7.52 -37.71 -5.19
C ALA A 8 7.83 -36.22 -4.96
N LEU A 9 8.32 -35.52 -5.98
CA LEU A 9 8.52 -34.07 -5.93
C LEU A 9 7.19 -33.31 -5.88
N ALA A 10 6.21 -33.70 -6.71
CA ALA A 10 4.88 -33.07 -6.71
C ALA A 10 4.18 -33.19 -5.34
N ILE A 11 4.29 -34.35 -4.69
CA ILE A 11 3.75 -34.56 -3.33
C ILE A 11 4.48 -33.69 -2.30
N GLN A 12 5.81 -33.58 -2.36
CA GLN A 12 6.56 -32.72 -1.45
C GLN A 12 6.20 -31.24 -1.60
N ILE A 13 6.00 -30.76 -2.84
CA ILE A 13 5.55 -29.40 -3.10
C ILE A 13 4.14 -29.19 -2.55
N ALA A 14 3.21 -30.13 -2.79
CA ALA A 14 1.85 -30.04 -2.28
C ALA A 14 1.78 -30.02 -0.74
N VAL A 15 2.65 -30.77 -0.06
CA VAL A 15 2.76 -30.78 1.40
C VAL A 15 3.33 -29.45 1.91
N LEU A 16 4.38 -28.92 1.27
CA LEU A 16 4.96 -27.63 1.65
C LEU A 16 3.95 -26.48 1.48
N VAL A 17 3.18 -26.49 0.39
CA VAL A 17 2.10 -25.51 0.15
C VAL A 17 1.04 -25.58 1.25
N GLN A 18 0.64 -26.78 1.67
CA GLN A 18 -0.31 -26.96 2.78
C GLN A 18 0.27 -26.51 4.13
N GLN A 19 1.56 -26.71 4.38
CA GLN A 19 2.23 -26.25 5.60
C GLN A 19 2.33 -24.72 5.67
N LEU A 20 2.57 -24.06 4.52
CA LEU A 20 2.58 -22.60 4.44
C LEU A 20 1.17 -22.00 4.60
N GLN A 21 0.14 -22.69 4.11
CA GLN A 21 -1.27 -22.30 4.28
C GLN A 21 -1.83 -22.68 5.66
N GLY A 22 -1.12 -23.52 6.43
CA GLY A 22 -1.48 -23.97 7.78
C GLY A 22 -1.09 -23.01 8.89
N THR A 23 -0.61 -21.80 8.57
CA THR A 23 -0.66 -20.72 9.55
C THR A 23 -2.13 -20.37 9.73
N PRO A 24 -2.72 -20.49 10.94
CA PRO A 24 -3.94 -19.78 11.21
C PRO A 24 -3.55 -18.29 11.13
N HIS A 25 -3.66 -17.71 9.94
CA HIS A 25 -4.08 -16.32 9.85
C HIS A 25 -5.40 -16.35 10.59
N ILE A 26 -5.39 -15.96 11.86
CA ILE A 26 -6.60 -15.77 12.62
C ILE A 26 -7.38 -14.76 11.76
N GLN A 27 -8.32 -15.26 10.97
CA GLN A 27 -9.36 -14.46 10.36
C GLN A 27 -10.26 -14.10 11.54
N VAL A 28 -9.74 -13.21 12.39
CA VAL A 28 -10.59 -12.51 13.32
C VAL A 28 -11.59 -11.84 12.38
N ASN A 29 -12.85 -12.30 12.44
CA ASN A 29 -14.01 -11.55 11.99
C ASN A 29 -14.14 -10.30 12.88
N VAL A 30 -13.06 -9.50 12.97
CA VAL A 30 -13.20 -8.11 13.31
C VAL A 30 -14.00 -7.55 12.15
N PRO A 31 -15.12 -6.85 12.38
CA PRO A 31 -15.46 -5.83 11.41
C PRO A 31 -14.16 -5.04 11.26
N GLU A 32 -13.57 -5.07 10.06
CA GLU A 32 -12.35 -4.34 9.70
C GLU A 32 -12.66 -2.89 9.99
N THR A 33 -12.50 -2.52 11.25
CA THR A 33 -12.56 -1.17 11.70
C THR A 33 -11.22 -0.71 11.16
N ASN A 34 -11.24 -0.24 9.92
CA ASN A 34 -10.29 0.67 9.31
C ASN A 34 -10.25 1.89 10.23
N ARG A 35 -9.79 1.70 11.46
CA ARG A 35 -9.70 2.72 12.49
C ARG A 35 -8.39 3.41 12.22
N GLU A 36 -8.36 4.09 11.08
CA GLU A 36 -7.32 5.06 10.83
C GLU A 36 -7.42 6.08 11.94
N LEU A 37 -6.35 6.15 12.72
CA LEU A 37 -6.25 7.11 13.79
C LEU A 37 -6.08 8.48 13.12
N SER A 38 -6.75 9.52 13.63
CA SER A 38 -6.53 10.90 13.19
C SER A 38 -5.66 11.63 14.22
N THR A 39 -4.58 10.98 14.62
CA THR A 39 -3.66 11.43 15.68
C THR A 39 -2.78 12.58 15.20
N ILE A 40 -2.37 12.54 13.92
CA ILE A 40 -1.52 13.56 13.32
C ILE A 40 -2.21 14.13 12.07
N SER A 41 -2.28 15.45 11.97
CA SER A 41 -2.77 16.11 10.75
C SER A 41 -1.70 16.10 9.67
N TYR A 42 -2.10 15.77 8.44
CA TYR A 42 -1.23 15.90 7.27
C TYR A 42 -1.07 17.35 6.87
N GLN A 43 0.18 17.79 6.72
CA GLN A 43 0.51 19.14 6.25
C GLN A 43 0.19 19.30 4.75
N ASP A 44 -0.33 20.47 4.37
CA ASP A 44 -0.57 20.80 2.96
C ASP A 44 0.75 21.06 2.23
N PHE A 45 0.82 20.62 0.97
CA PHE A 45 1.95 20.85 0.08
C PHE A 45 1.56 21.78 -1.05
N TYR A 46 2.06 23.00 -1.00
CA TYR A 46 1.85 24.04 -1.99
C TYR A 46 2.89 23.99 -3.11
N GLY A 47 4.04 23.33 -2.86
CA GLY A 47 5.20 23.40 -3.74
C GLY A 47 5.90 24.77 -3.68
N GLY A 48 7.01 24.92 -4.43
CA GLY A 48 7.83 26.13 -4.42
C GLY A 48 9.01 25.99 -3.45
N ASP A 49 8.99 26.77 -2.37
CA ASP A 49 10.05 26.81 -1.34
C ASP A 49 9.99 25.64 -0.34
N GLN A 50 8.88 24.88 -0.34
CA GLN A 50 8.75 23.69 0.50
C GLN A 50 9.62 22.55 -0.03
N ASP A 51 10.53 22.05 0.80
CA ASP A 51 11.36 20.91 0.47
C ASP A 51 10.50 19.62 0.37
N PRO A 52 10.45 18.97 -0.81
CA PRO A 52 9.61 17.81 -1.02
C PRO A 52 10.07 16.57 -0.25
N ILE A 53 11.36 16.47 0.11
CA ILE A 53 11.91 15.34 0.86
C ILE A 53 11.47 15.44 2.31
N ILE A 54 11.69 16.61 2.94
CA ILE A 54 11.25 16.87 4.32
C ILE A 54 9.75 16.68 4.45
N TRP A 55 8.97 17.19 3.47
CA TRP A 55 7.53 17.00 3.45
C TRP A 55 7.13 15.53 3.38
N LEU A 56 7.77 14.72 2.52
CA LEU A 56 7.49 13.28 2.43
C LEU A 56 7.84 12.52 3.71
N GLU A 57 8.93 12.88 4.38
CA GLU A 57 9.32 12.26 5.65
C GLU A 57 8.28 12.54 6.75
N ASP A 58 7.78 13.76 6.81
CA ASP A 58 6.74 14.16 7.76
C ASP A 58 5.41 13.43 7.51
N ILE A 59 5.04 13.31 6.24
CA ILE A 59 3.86 12.54 5.81
C ILE A 59 4.01 11.05 6.12
N LYS A 60 5.22 10.48 5.95
CA LYS A 60 5.48 9.08 6.31
C LYS A 60 5.31 8.83 7.81
N LYS A 61 5.82 9.74 8.65
CA LYS A 61 5.60 9.70 10.10
C LYS A 61 4.12 9.83 10.47
N ALA A 62 3.39 10.71 9.79
CA ALA A 62 1.94 10.86 9.99
C ALA A 62 1.17 9.61 9.56
N PHE A 63 1.55 8.94 8.47
CA PHE A 63 0.93 7.68 8.05
C PHE A 63 1.17 6.54 9.03
N ASP A 64 2.38 6.44 9.57
CA ASP A 64 2.73 5.45 10.59
C ASP A 64 1.92 5.68 11.88
N ALA A 65 1.88 6.93 12.37
CA ALA A 65 1.12 7.31 13.56
C ALA A 65 -0.40 7.17 13.41
N ASN A 66 -0.91 7.26 12.18
CA ASN A 66 -2.34 7.15 11.87
C ASN A 66 -2.74 5.73 11.44
N ILE A 67 -1.80 4.80 11.31
CA ILE A 67 -2.01 3.42 10.85
C ILE A 67 -2.80 3.41 9.53
N VAL A 68 -2.37 4.22 8.57
CA VAL A 68 -3.04 4.32 7.27
C VAL A 68 -2.63 3.16 6.36
N SER A 69 -3.62 2.41 5.91
CA SER A 69 -3.49 1.32 4.94
C SER A 69 -2.91 1.81 3.61
N ASP A 70 -2.03 1.02 2.98
CA ASP A 70 -1.33 1.40 1.74
C ASP A 70 -2.27 1.79 0.58
N ASN A 71 -3.44 1.13 0.50
CA ASN A 71 -4.48 1.44 -0.47
C ASN A 71 -5.14 2.83 -0.27
N ARG A 72 -5.01 3.43 0.93
CA ARG A 72 -5.64 4.71 1.27
C ARG A 72 -4.64 5.87 1.38
N LYS A 73 -3.34 5.60 1.47
CA LYS A 73 -2.28 6.63 1.52
C LYS A 73 -2.39 7.64 0.38
N ILE A 74 -2.63 7.19 -0.85
CA ILE A 74 -2.82 8.08 -2.02
C ILE A 74 -4.08 8.93 -1.86
N SER A 75 -5.21 8.33 -1.46
CA SER A 75 -6.48 9.05 -1.26
C SER A 75 -6.39 10.11 -0.17
N VAL A 76 -5.53 9.91 0.84
CA VAL A 76 -5.30 10.87 1.94
C VAL A 76 -4.38 12.01 1.53
N ILE A 77 -3.34 11.74 0.73
CA ILE A 77 -2.34 12.75 0.38
C ILE A 77 -2.76 13.65 -0.78
N VAL A 78 -3.50 13.12 -1.76
CA VAL A 78 -3.96 13.88 -2.93
C VAL A 78 -4.72 15.17 -2.56
N PRO A 79 -5.67 15.19 -1.61
CA PRO A 79 -6.36 16.42 -1.21
C PRO A 79 -5.45 17.43 -0.46
N LYS A 80 -4.27 17.00 0.00
CA LYS A 80 -3.27 17.85 0.66
C LYS A 80 -2.31 18.52 -0.32
N LEU A 81 -2.32 18.10 -1.58
CA LEU A 81 -1.62 18.81 -2.64
C LEU A 81 -2.40 20.06 -3.02
N ARG A 82 -1.74 21.22 -3.01
CA ARG A 82 -2.33 22.52 -3.32
C ARG A 82 -1.66 23.14 -4.54
N ARG A 83 -2.44 23.93 -5.28
CA ARG A 83 -1.97 24.80 -6.37
C ARG A 83 -1.12 24.02 -7.42
N PRO A 84 0.16 24.33 -7.72
CA PRO A 84 0.88 23.65 -8.80
C PRO A 84 1.13 22.16 -8.53
N ALA A 85 1.21 21.74 -7.26
CA ALA A 85 1.41 20.33 -6.90
C ALA A 85 0.19 19.46 -7.25
N ALA A 86 -1.02 19.98 -7.03
CA ALA A 86 -2.26 19.31 -7.44
C ALA A 86 -2.33 19.17 -8.97
N ASN A 87 -1.95 20.21 -9.70
CA ASN A 87 -1.93 20.18 -11.17
C ASN A 87 -0.91 19.15 -11.71
N TRP A 88 0.29 19.11 -11.13
CA TRP A 88 1.31 18.10 -11.46
C TRP A 88 0.79 16.67 -11.27
N TRP A 89 0.10 16.39 -10.16
CA TRP A 89 -0.47 15.06 -9.89
C TRP A 89 -1.49 14.65 -10.96
N VAL A 90 -2.38 15.57 -11.35
CA VAL A 90 -3.37 15.33 -12.41
C VAL A 90 -2.68 15.06 -13.75
N MET A 91 -1.69 15.88 -14.13
CA MET A 91 -0.93 15.68 -15.38
C MET A 91 -0.22 14.32 -15.39
N ARG A 92 0.38 13.91 -14.28
CA ARG A 92 1.08 12.62 -14.17
C ARG A 92 0.13 11.42 -14.23
N ARG A 93 -1.06 11.53 -13.63
CA ARG A 93 -2.11 10.51 -13.75
C ARG A 93 -2.58 10.33 -15.19
N ILE A 94 -2.76 11.42 -15.92
CA ILE A 94 -3.18 11.39 -17.33
C ILE A 94 -2.10 10.71 -18.18
N GLN A 95 -0.82 11.07 -17.99
CA GLN A 95 0.30 10.44 -18.70
C GLN A 95 0.38 8.92 -18.47
N HIS A 96 0.15 8.46 -17.24
CA HIS A 96 0.15 7.03 -16.92
C HIS A 96 -1.02 6.26 -17.56
N SER A 97 -2.11 6.95 -17.93
CA SER A 97 -3.24 6.36 -18.64
C SER A 97 -3.04 6.27 -20.16
N VAL A 98 -2.06 6.99 -20.73
CA VAL A 98 -1.78 6.97 -22.17
C VAL A 98 -0.84 5.82 -22.54
N ILE A 99 -0.10 5.27 -21.57
CA ILE A 99 0.87 4.17 -21.77
C ILE A 99 0.17 2.79 -21.73
N ASP A 100 -1.06 2.72 -21.21
CA ASP A 100 -1.89 1.51 -21.16
C ASP A 100 -2.99 1.56 -22.23
N ARG A 101 -2.60 1.73 -23.50
CA ARG A 101 -3.55 1.69 -24.64
C ARG A 101 -2.93 1.06 -25.88
#